data_AF-A0A9E6CSI0-F1
#
_entry.id   AF-A0A9E6CSI0-F1
#
_cell.length_a   1.000
_cell.length_b   1.000
_cell.length_c   1.000
_cell.angle_alpha   90.00
_cell.angle_beta   90.00
_cell.angle_gamma   90.00
#
_symmetry.space_group_name_H-M   'P 1'
#
loop_
_entity.id
_entity.type
_entity.pdbx_description
1 polymer ?
#
loop_
_entity_poly.entity_id
_entity_poly.type
_entity_poly.pdbx_seq_one_letter_code
_entity_poly.pdbx_strand_id
1 'polypeptide(L)'
;MTITTHATLGAVIGVATGNIWIAFLVGFISHFLIDIIPHGDRELYEGHKTKTAVKRAYRFVTIDALVAIIVLALMFGLSPHQGMNAVIAAGVIGSVLPDLIVGIHEAWNPKKLDWFSKMHFFFHNMISDRFGDVRLRDALVGQAVFIIALQKFF
;
A
#
# COMPACT_ATOMS: atom_id res chain seq x y z
N MET A 1 -0.09 -4.00 3.37
CA MET A 1 1.12 -4.38 2.64
C MET A 1 1.93 -3.11 2.47
N THR A 2 3.09 -3.16 1.82
CA THR A 2 3.91 -1.97 1.60
C THR A 2 3.26 -0.97 0.64
N ILE A 3 3.55 0.32 0.82
CA ILE A 3 3.12 1.43 -0.05
C ILE A 3 3.51 1.13 -1.49
N THR A 4 4.72 0.62 -1.72
CA THR A 4 5.19 0.25 -3.06
C THR A 4 4.27 -0.78 -3.73
N THR A 5 3.78 -1.77 -2.98
CA THR A 5 2.87 -2.81 -3.49
C THR A 5 1.53 -2.20 -3.90
N HIS A 6 0.94 -1.39 -3.01
CA HIS A 6 -0.34 -0.73 -3.28
C HIS A 6 -0.23 0.22 -4.47
N ALA A 7 0.80 1.07 -4.50
CA ALA A 7 1.05 1.99 -5.60
C ALA A 7 1.23 1.29 -6.95
N THR A 8 2.03 0.21 -7.00
CA THR A 8 2.27 -0.55 -8.23
C THR A 8 0.97 -1.18 -8.74
N LEU A 9 0.19 -1.80 -7.85
CA LEU A 9 -1.09 -2.39 -8.24
C LEU A 9 -2.09 -1.32 -8.69
N GLY A 10 -2.16 -0.19 -8.00
CA GLY A 10 -2.99 0.95 -8.39
C GLY A 10 -2.64 1.48 -9.78
N ALA A 11 -1.36 1.51 -10.14
CA ALA A 11 -0.91 1.88 -11.47
C ALA A 11 -1.43 0.89 -12.54
N VAL A 12 -1.28 -0.42 -12.30
CA VAL A 12 -1.79 -1.47 -13.20
C VAL A 12 -3.32 -1.40 -13.33
N ILE A 13 -4.05 -1.18 -12.23
CA ILE A 13 -5.51 -0.97 -12.25
C ILE A 13 -5.87 0.23 -13.14
N GLY A 14 -5.11 1.32 -13.06
CA GLY A 14 -5.35 2.48 -13.92
C GLY A 14 -5.18 2.17 -15.40
N VAL A 15 -4.14 1.42 -15.78
CA VAL A 15 -3.96 0.94 -17.16
C VAL A 15 -5.13 0.04 -17.58
N ALA A 16 -5.48 -0.93 -16.74
CA ALA A 16 -6.52 -1.92 -17.05
C ALA A 16 -7.93 -1.33 -17.18
N THR A 17 -8.24 -0.27 -16.43
CA THR A 17 -9.60 0.29 -16.38
C THR A 17 -9.84 1.39 -17.41
N GLY A 18 -8.81 2.18 -17.75
CA GLY A 18 -8.92 3.28 -18.72
C GLY A 18 -9.88 4.42 -18.34
N ASN A 19 -10.49 4.37 -17.15
CA ASN A 19 -11.44 5.35 -16.64
C ASN A 19 -11.01 5.84 -15.26
N ILE A 20 -10.92 7.16 -15.09
CA ILE A 20 -10.36 7.78 -13.89
C ILE A 20 -11.12 7.42 -12.60
N TRP A 21 -12.46 7.35 -12.65
CA TRP A 21 -13.29 7.08 -11.49
C TRP A 21 -13.25 5.60 -11.10
N ILE A 22 -13.27 4.72 -12.11
CA ILE A 22 -13.14 3.27 -11.90
C ILE A 22 -11.74 2.96 -11.37
N ALA A 23 -10.70 3.55 -11.95
CA ALA A 23 -9.31 3.38 -11.49
C ALA A 23 -9.18 3.73 -10.01
N PHE A 24 -9.68 4.90 -9.60
CA PHE A 24 -9.66 5.33 -8.20
C PHE A 24 -10.42 4.35 -7.29
N LEU A 25 -11.68 4.03 -7.63
CA LEU A 25 -12.53 3.20 -6.78
C LEU A 25 -11.99 1.76 -6.65
N VAL A 26 -11.59 1.16 -7.77
CA VAL A 26 -11.02 -0.19 -7.78
C VAL A 26 -9.67 -0.20 -7.09
N GLY A 27 -8.84 0.84 -7.27
CA GLY A 27 -7.59 1.03 -6.53
C GLY A 27 -7.84 1.07 -5.02
N PHE A 28 -8.80 1.88 -4.58
CA PHE A 28 -9.19 2.01 -3.18
C PHE A 28 -9.69 0.70 -2.56
N ILE A 29 -10.51 -0.06 -3.27
CA ILE A 29 -10.97 -1.37 -2.80
C ILE A 29 -9.81 -2.38 -2.79
N SER A 30 -8.96 -2.35 -3.82
CA SER A 30 -7.82 -3.27 -3.93
C SER A 30 -6.84 -3.14 -2.77
N HIS A 31 -6.72 -1.94 -2.18
CA HIS A 31 -5.93 -1.73 -0.98
C HIS A 31 -6.30 -2.75 0.10
N PHE A 32 -7.56 -2.76 0.55
CA PHE A 32 -8.02 -3.64 1.62
C PHE A 32 -7.89 -5.11 1.25
N LEU A 33 -8.15 -5.49 0.00
CA LEU A 33 -8.06 -6.88 -0.45
C LEU A 33 -6.63 -7.41 -0.40
N ILE A 34 -5.66 -6.60 -0.79
CA ILE A 34 -4.25 -6.98 -0.78
C ILE A 34 -3.66 -6.89 0.62
N ASP A 35 -4.14 -5.94 1.43
CA ASP A 35 -3.68 -5.72 2.80
C ASP A 35 -3.96 -6.90 3.73
N ILE A 36 -4.98 -7.71 3.40
CA ILE A 36 -5.30 -8.98 4.06
C ILE A 36 -4.14 -9.99 4.03
N ILE A 37 -3.28 -9.93 3.00
CA ILE A 37 -2.18 -10.87 2.83
C ILE A 37 -1.11 -10.55 3.89
N PRO A 38 -0.73 -11.52 4.76
CA PRO A 38 0.28 -11.30 5.79
C PRO A 38 1.58 -10.75 5.19
N HIS A 39 2.13 -9.71 5.79
CA HIS A 39 3.27 -8.98 5.24
C HIS A 39 4.30 -8.50 6.29
N GLY A 40 4.26 -9.05 7.50
CA GLY A 40 5.37 -9.04 8.43
C GLY A 40 5.67 -7.71 9.10
N ASP A 41 4.71 -6.80 9.13
CA ASP A 41 4.81 -5.50 9.78
C ASP A 41 4.10 -5.46 11.14
N ARG A 42 3.53 -6.57 11.61
CA ARG A 42 2.88 -6.68 12.93
C ARG A 42 3.75 -6.19 14.09
N GLU A 43 5.04 -6.50 14.09
CA GLU A 43 6.00 -6.01 15.10
C GLU A 43 6.23 -4.49 15.05
N LEU A 44 5.88 -3.82 13.95
CA LEU A 44 6.05 -2.38 13.78
C LEU A 44 4.92 -1.58 14.41
N TYR A 45 3.71 -2.14 14.54
CA TYR A 45 2.55 -1.47 15.15
C TYR A 45 2.00 -2.15 16.41
N GLU A 46 2.18 -3.45 16.61
CA GLU A 46 1.76 -4.18 17.82
C GLU A 46 2.88 -4.38 18.85
N GLY A 47 2.53 -4.33 20.13
CA GLY A 47 3.32 -4.88 21.23
C GLY A 47 4.47 -4.01 21.77
N HIS A 48 5.08 -3.12 20.97
CA HIS A 48 6.27 -2.38 21.41
C HIS A 48 6.21 -0.89 21.10
N LYS A 49 5.22 -0.13 21.59
CA LYS A 49 5.18 1.36 21.47
C LYS A 49 6.25 2.09 22.31
N THR A 50 7.49 1.63 22.21
CA THR A 50 8.67 2.38 22.62
C THR A 50 8.99 3.43 21.54
N LYS A 51 9.60 4.55 21.91
CA LYS A 51 10.06 5.57 20.94
C LYS A 51 10.93 4.97 19.84
N THR A 52 11.68 3.91 20.14
CA THR A 52 12.57 3.21 19.21
C THR A 52 11.81 2.44 18.13
N ALA A 53 10.74 1.72 18.48
CA ALA A 53 9.93 0.99 17.51
C ALA A 53 9.17 1.93 16.57
N VAL A 54 8.62 3.02 17.11
CA VAL A 54 7.98 4.08 16.32
C VAL A 54 8.96 4.67 15.31
N LYS A 55 10.20 4.97 15.74
CA LYS A 55 11.26 5.45 14.83
C LYS A 55 11.61 4.43 13.74
N ARG A 56 11.59 3.13 14.06
CA ARG A 56 11.82 2.05 13.09
C ARG A 56 10.68 1.98 12.07
N ALA A 57 9.43 2.06 12.51
CA ALA A 57 8.26 2.09 11.64
C ALA A 57 8.30 3.28 10.68
N TYR A 58 8.53 4.51 11.20
CA TYR A 58 8.67 5.70 10.35
C TYR A 58 9.79 5.56 9.33
N ARG A 59 10.96 5.05 9.74
CA ARG A 59 12.08 4.80 8.82
C ARG A 59 11.70 3.81 7.72
N PHE A 60 11.03 2.71 8.08
CA PHE A 60 10.59 1.72 7.11
C PHE A 60 9.60 2.32 6.11
N VAL A 61 8.54 2.96 6.59
CA VAL A 61 7.51 3.61 5.75
C VAL A 61 8.12 4.68 4.85
N THR A 62 9.06 5.47 5.35
CA THR A 62 9.74 6.50 4.54
C THR A 62 10.59 5.89 3.43
N ILE A 63 11.37 4.84 3.75
CA ILE A 63 12.17 4.15 2.75
C ILE A 63 11.26 3.52 1.69
N ASP A 64 10.19 2.85 2.11
CA ASP A 64 9.26 2.21 1.19
C ASP A 64 8.52 3.23 0.33
N ALA A 65 8.12 4.40 0.86
CA ALA A 65 7.56 5.48 0.06
C ALA A 65 8.56 6.01 -0.99
N LEU A 66 9.85 6.13 -0.66
CA LEU A 66 10.88 6.51 -1.63
C LEU A 66 11.06 5.44 -2.72
N VAL A 67 11.03 4.16 -2.34
CA VAL A 67 11.06 3.04 -3.30
C VAL A 67 9.83 3.08 -4.21
N ALA A 68 8.63 3.33 -3.67
CA ALA A 68 7.41 3.49 -4.43
C ALA A 68 7.52 4.62 -5.47
N ILE A 69 8.06 5.77 -5.08
CA ILE A 69 8.30 6.89 -6.01
C ILE A 69 9.24 6.48 -7.14
N ILE A 70 10.35 5.79 -6.84
CA ILE A 70 11.30 5.33 -7.86
C ILE A 70 10.64 4.32 -8.79
N VAL A 71 9.91 3.34 -8.25
CA VAL A 71 9.20 2.32 -9.04
C VAL A 71 8.17 2.98 -9.95
N LEU A 72 7.35 3.88 -9.43
CA LEU A 72 6.37 4.62 -10.23
C LEU A 72 7.05 5.47 -11.30
N ALA A 73 8.13 6.19 -10.98
CA ALA A 73 8.86 7.01 -11.95
C ALA A 73 9.41 6.17 -13.11
N LEU A 74 9.96 4.98 -12.81
CA LEU A 74 10.40 4.04 -13.83
C LEU A 74 9.22 3.51 -14.66
N MET A 75 8.12 3.14 -14.02
CA MET A 75 6.90 2.71 -14.71
C MET A 75 6.39 3.79 -15.65
N PHE A 76 6.13 5.01 -15.17
CA PHE A 76 5.64 6.12 -16.00
C PHE A 76 6.64 6.53 -17.09
N GLY A 77 7.94 6.55 -16.78
CA GLY A 77 8.98 6.96 -17.74
C GLY A 77 9.19 5.97 -18.88
N LEU A 78 8.89 4.68 -18.65
CA LEU A 78 9.05 3.61 -19.64
C LEU A 78 7.72 3.16 -20.26
N SER A 79 6.59 3.64 -19.75
CA SER A 79 5.27 3.16 -20.20
C SER A 79 4.95 3.60 -21.62
N PRO A 80 4.40 2.70 -22.45
CA PRO A 80 3.79 3.07 -23.72
C PRO A 80 2.46 3.84 -23.53
N HIS A 81 1.90 3.89 -22.31
CA HIS A 81 0.59 4.45 -22.00
C HIS A 81 0.60 5.92 -21.55
N GLN A 82 1.50 6.76 -22.10
CA GLN A 82 1.69 8.15 -21.66
C GLN A 82 0.41 9.02 -21.70
N GLY A 83 -0.56 8.69 -22.56
CA GLY A 83 -1.87 9.36 -22.61
C GLY A 83 -2.80 9.06 -21.43
N MET A 84 -2.48 8.07 -20.60
CA MET A 84 -3.33 7.59 -19.50
C MET A 84 -2.84 8.04 -18.12
N ASN A 85 -1.85 8.93 -18.05
CA ASN A 85 -1.18 9.30 -16.79
C ASN A 85 -2.15 9.71 -15.69
N ALA A 86 -3.22 10.45 -16.01
CA ALA A 86 -4.23 10.86 -15.04
C ALA A 86 -5.05 9.68 -14.48
N VAL A 87 -5.37 8.68 -15.33
CA VAL A 87 -6.10 7.48 -14.92
C VAL A 87 -5.22 6.58 -14.06
N ILE A 88 -3.95 6.41 -14.46
CA ILE A 88 -2.94 5.67 -13.69
C ILE A 88 -2.73 6.32 -12.33
N ALA A 89 -2.54 7.65 -12.30
CA ALA A 89 -2.41 8.40 -11.06
C ALA A 89 -3.65 8.24 -10.17
N ALA A 90 -4.86 8.27 -10.72
CA ALA A 90 -6.07 8.06 -9.93
C ALA A 90 -6.13 6.67 -9.28
N GLY A 91 -5.70 5.62 -10.00
CA GLY A 91 -5.57 4.26 -9.44
C GLY A 91 -4.53 4.18 -8.32
N VAL A 92 -3.36 4.78 -8.51
CA VAL A 92 -2.31 4.89 -7.47
C VAL A 92 -2.85 5.63 -6.24
N ILE A 93 -3.45 6.81 -6.43
CA ILE A 93 -4.02 7.60 -5.34
C ILE A 93 -5.07 6.79 -4.59
N GLY A 94 -6.01 6.16 -5.29
CA GLY A 94 -7.03 5.31 -4.68
C GLY A 94 -6.41 4.21 -3.80
N SER A 95 -5.39 3.51 -4.33
CA SER A 95 -4.73 2.40 -3.63
C SER A 95 -3.88 2.78 -2.41
N VAL A 96 -3.33 3.99 -2.36
CA VAL A 96 -2.45 4.46 -1.28
C VAL A 96 -3.22 5.31 -0.24
N LEU A 97 -4.35 5.89 -0.63
CA LEU A 97 -5.14 6.78 0.23
C LEU A 97 -5.52 6.16 1.58
N PRO A 98 -5.92 4.87 1.70
CA PRO A 98 -6.23 4.28 3.00
C PRO A 98 -5.07 4.34 4.00
N ASP A 99 -3.84 3.99 3.60
CA ASP A 99 -2.65 4.09 4.45
C ASP A 99 -2.38 5.54 4.87
N LEU A 100 -2.59 6.50 3.96
CA LEU A 100 -2.44 7.92 4.31
C LEU A 100 -3.46 8.32 5.37
N ILE A 101 -4.73 7.92 5.25
CA ILE A 101 -5.77 8.22 6.25
C ILE A 101 -5.40 7.62 7.61
N VAL A 102 -4.90 6.38 7.65
CA VAL A 102 -4.43 5.74 8.89
C VAL A 102 -3.18 6.41 9.44
N GLY A 103 -2.23 6.79 8.60
CA GLY A 103 -1.04 7.54 9.02
C GLY A 103 -1.38 8.90 9.65
N ILE A 104 -2.36 9.62 9.07
CA ILE A 104 -2.92 10.84 9.65
C ILE A 104 -3.59 10.55 11.00
N HIS A 105 -4.33 9.44 11.09
CA HIS A 105 -4.97 9.01 12.34
C HIS A 105 -3.95 8.71 13.43
N GLU A 106 -2.90 7.93 13.15
CA GLU A 106 -1.86 7.60 14.12
C GLU A 106 -0.99 8.81 14.52
N ALA A 107 -0.78 9.77 13.61
CA ALA A 107 0.01 10.96 13.88
C ALA A 107 -0.70 11.99 14.78
N TRP A 108 -2.00 12.18 14.61
CA TRP A 108 -2.75 13.26 15.27
C TRP A 108 -3.96 12.81 16.10
N ASN A 109 -4.30 11.53 16.07
CA ASN A 109 -5.42 10.91 16.78
C ASN A 109 -6.79 11.64 16.67
N PRO A 110 -7.22 12.08 15.48
CA PRO A 110 -8.55 12.66 15.27
C PRO A 110 -9.64 11.59 15.43
N LYS A 111 -10.51 11.74 16.44
CA LYS A 111 -11.64 10.83 16.74
C LYS A 111 -12.55 10.50 15.54
N LYS A 112 -12.67 11.43 14.58
CA LYS A 112 -13.48 11.23 13.36
C LYS A 112 -12.94 10.13 12.44
N LEU A 113 -11.67 9.75 12.57
CA LEU A 113 -11.03 8.71 11.76
C LEU A 113 -10.92 7.36 12.49
N ASP A 114 -11.37 7.26 13.74
CA ASP A 114 -11.31 6.01 14.53
C ASP A 114 -12.01 4.85 13.82
N TRP A 115 -13.15 5.11 13.19
CA TRP A 115 -13.89 4.07 12.46
C TRP A 115 -13.09 3.56 11.25
N PHE A 116 -12.39 4.46 10.56
CA PHE A 116 -11.62 4.12 9.37
C PHE A 116 -10.38 3.33 9.75
N SER A 117 -9.67 3.77 10.79
CA SER A 117 -8.52 3.04 11.35
C SER A 117 -8.93 1.64 11.80
N LYS A 118 -10.05 1.48 12.52
CA LYS A 118 -10.58 0.17 12.91
C LYS A 118 -10.93 -0.72 11.71
N MET A 119 -11.54 -0.15 10.66
CA MET A 119 -11.90 -0.88 9.45
C MET A 119 -10.64 -1.32 8.68
N HIS A 120 -9.65 -0.45 8.54
CA HIS A 120 -8.36 -0.77 7.92
C HIS A 120 -7.68 -1.92 8.67
N PHE A 121 -7.48 -1.79 9.98
CA PHE A 121 -6.85 -2.84 10.78
C PHE A 121 -7.64 -4.14 10.83
N PHE A 122 -8.98 -4.11 10.66
CA PHE A 122 -9.78 -5.32 10.52
C PHE A 122 -9.37 -6.13 9.28
N PHE A 123 -9.19 -5.49 8.11
CA PHE A 123 -8.73 -6.17 6.90
C PHE A 123 -7.27 -6.60 7.03
N HIS A 124 -6.41 -5.69 7.46
CA HIS A 124 -4.98 -5.91 7.69
C HIS A 124 -4.71 -7.15 8.56
N ASN A 125 -5.48 -7.31 9.64
CA ASN A 125 -5.27 -8.38 10.61
C ASN A 125 -6.09 -9.65 10.34
N MET A 126 -6.95 -9.65 9.31
CA MET A 126 -7.96 -10.69 9.11
C MET A 126 -7.37 -12.11 9.03
N ILE A 127 -6.23 -12.27 8.35
CA ILE A 127 -5.52 -13.55 8.25
C ILE A 127 -4.47 -13.68 9.35
N SER A 128 -3.70 -12.62 9.61
CA SER A 128 -2.56 -12.69 10.52
C SER A 128 -2.95 -12.95 11.97
N ASP A 129 -4.12 -12.48 12.44
CA ASP A 129 -4.66 -12.81 13.77
C ASP A 129 -5.01 -14.29 13.92
N ARG A 130 -5.39 -14.97 12.83
CA ARG A 130 -5.85 -16.35 12.85
C ARG A 130 -4.71 -17.36 12.62
N PHE A 131 -3.80 -17.03 11.70
CA PHE A 131 -2.78 -17.97 11.21
C PHE A 131 -1.34 -17.54 11.53
N GLY A 132 -1.16 -16.37 12.15
CA GLY A 132 0.14 -15.75 12.36
C GLY A 132 0.58 -14.89 11.17
N ASP A 133 1.53 -14.01 11.44
CA ASP A 133 2.14 -13.15 10.42
C ASP A 133 3.43 -13.78 9.87
N VAL A 134 3.85 -13.33 8.70
CA VAL A 134 5.11 -13.74 8.07
C VAL A 134 6.28 -12.89 8.57
N ARG A 135 7.52 -13.26 8.25
CA ARG A 135 8.66 -12.38 8.54
C ARG A 135 8.70 -11.25 7.53
N LEU A 136 9.02 -10.04 7.97
CA LEU A 136 9.15 -8.86 7.09
C LEU A 136 10.06 -9.11 5.87
N ARG A 137 11.15 -9.87 6.04
CA ARG A 137 12.08 -10.18 4.94
C ARG A 137 11.42 -11.02 3.85
N ASP A 138 10.61 -11.99 4.24
CA ASP A 138 9.91 -12.88 3.32
C ASP A 138 8.81 -12.11 2.58
N ALA A 139 8.13 -11.21 3.28
CA ALA A 139 7.16 -10.28 2.69
C ALA A 139 7.80 -9.33 1.66
N LEU A 140 8.99 -8.79 1.93
CA LEU A 140 9.73 -7.95 0.98
C LEU A 140 10.15 -8.70 -0.29
N VAL A 141 10.54 -9.99 -0.15
CA VAL A 141 10.79 -10.85 -1.32
C VAL A 141 9.50 -11.07 -2.11
N GLY A 142 8.40 -11.37 -1.41
CA GLY A 142 7.07 -11.51 -2.02
C GLY A 142 6.63 -10.25 -2.77
N GLN A 143 6.82 -9.07 -2.18
CA GLN A 143 6.60 -7.77 -2.82
C GLN A 143 7.42 -7.63 -4.10
N ALA A 144 8.72 -7.91 -4.07
CA ALA A 144 9.58 -7.78 -5.25
C ALA A 144 9.11 -8.70 -6.39
N VAL A 145 8.79 -9.97 -6.07
CA VAL A 145 8.24 -10.93 -7.03
C VAL A 145 6.90 -10.44 -7.60
N PHE A 146 6.01 -9.94 -6.75
CA PHE A 146 4.71 -9.43 -7.14
C PHE A 146 4.84 -8.21 -8.08
N ILE A 147 5.69 -7.24 -7.75
CA ILE A 147 5.96 -6.07 -8.59
C ILE A 147 6.52 -6.50 -9.94
N ILE A 148 7.50 -7.41 -9.97
CA ILE A 148 8.08 -7.93 -11.23
C ILE A 148 7.00 -8.63 -12.07
N ALA A 149 6.10 -9.40 -11.44
CA ALA A 149 5.00 -10.04 -12.15
C ALA A 149 4.02 -9.01 -12.75
N LEU A 150 3.74 -7.93 -12.01
CA LEU A 150 2.87 -6.85 -12.45
C LEU A 150 3.42 -6.00 -13.59
N GLN A 151 4.75 -5.91 -13.74
CA GLN A 151 5.39 -5.20 -14.86
C GLN A 151 4.94 -5.70 -16.24
N LYS A 152 4.45 -6.94 -16.35
CA LYS A 152 3.95 -7.49 -17.63
C LYS A 152 2.67 -6.82 -18.13
N PHE A 153 1.97 -6.10 -17.25
CA PHE A 153 0.68 -5.45 -17.54
C PHE A 153 0.80 -3.93 -17.69
N PHE A 154 2.03 -3.39 -17.71
CA PHE A 154 2.30 -1.97 -17.70
C PHE A 154 3.26 -1.55 -18.81
#